data_AF-J0CW58-F1
#
_entry.id   AF-J0CW58-F1
#
_cell.length_a   1.000
_cell.length_b   1.000
_cell.length_c   1.000
_cell.angle_alpha   90.00
_cell.angle_beta   90.00
_cell.angle_gamma   90.00
#
_symmetry.space_group_name_H-M   'P 1'
#
loop_
_entity.id
_entity.type
_entity.pdbx_description
1 polymer ?
#
loop_
_entity_poly.entity_id
_entity_poly.type
_entity_poly.pdbx_seq_one_letter_code
_entity_poly.pdbx_strand_id
1 'polypeptide(L)'
;MRCLVLKSLQVLGTEGDEWVRHRSIARKSFGDRNNALVWSETVRILDDWFAPWDAAAEPTTTDVTDDLRHITLSIIASAGFGLKFRRENQGEPARGFTMSFGEALFTAIESMFLRIAAPRFLYALPIPALRRCDRAYSELERYIRQMTTEAREKVEGGEAADLFRRLVEANEAEGEASARLTDDELISNIYVYFLAGHETSAHALTFALALLALHPEVQEKLHEEAARVWPVLDGAEWRSSTISDF
;
A
#
# COMPACT_ATOMS: atom_id res chain seq x y z
N MET A 1 -19.12 13.40 -9.78
CA MET A 1 -18.51 12.76 -10.96
C MET A 1 -18.04 11.38 -10.51
N ARG A 2 -18.71 10.28 -10.88
CA ARG A 2 -18.31 8.92 -10.40
C ARG A 2 -16.90 8.62 -10.91
N CYS A 3 -16.01 8.17 -10.04
CA CYS A 3 -14.65 7.88 -10.44
C CYS A 3 -14.63 6.75 -11.48
N LEU A 4 -14.07 7.05 -12.65
CA LEU A 4 -13.95 6.14 -13.81
C LEU A 4 -13.13 4.89 -13.51
N VAL A 5 -12.40 4.88 -12.39
CA VAL A 5 -11.43 3.85 -12.04
C VAL A 5 -12.11 2.67 -11.30
N LEU A 6 -13.08 2.91 -10.41
CA LEU A 6 -13.75 1.84 -9.63
C LEU A 6 -15.26 1.96 -9.41
N LYS A 7 -15.98 2.67 -10.29
CA LYS A 7 -17.46 2.74 -10.31
C LYS A 7 -18.14 3.41 -9.09
N SER A 8 -17.42 3.72 -8.01
CA SER A 8 -17.95 4.41 -6.81
C SER A 8 -17.16 5.67 -6.44
N LEU A 9 -17.58 6.33 -5.36
CA LEU A 9 -16.93 7.49 -4.76
C LEU A 9 -15.80 7.06 -3.82
N GLN A 10 -14.79 7.91 -3.68
CA GLN A 10 -13.64 7.69 -2.79
C GLN A 10 -13.07 9.02 -2.31
N VAL A 11 -12.30 9.00 -1.23
CA VAL A 11 -11.82 10.20 -0.53
C VAL A 11 -11.06 11.20 -1.40
N LEU A 12 -10.36 10.76 -2.46
CA LEU A 12 -9.66 11.66 -3.38
C LEU A 12 -10.57 12.32 -4.42
N GLY A 13 -11.73 11.73 -4.70
CA GLY A 13 -12.65 12.17 -5.75
C GLY A 13 -13.93 12.82 -5.24
N THR A 14 -14.07 12.99 -3.91
CA THR A 14 -15.23 13.59 -3.26
C THR A 14 -14.88 14.97 -2.67
N GLU A 15 -15.89 15.81 -2.48
CA GLU A 15 -15.78 17.16 -1.92
C GLU A 15 -16.90 17.41 -0.89
N GLY A 16 -16.76 18.46 -0.08
CA GLY A 16 -17.78 18.88 0.89
C GLY A 16 -18.10 17.82 1.94
N ASP A 17 -19.37 17.72 2.32
CA ASP A 17 -19.86 16.79 3.35
C ASP A 17 -19.53 15.32 3.03
N GLU A 18 -19.53 14.97 1.75
CA GLU A 18 -19.21 13.62 1.29
C GLU A 18 -17.74 13.27 1.54
N TRP A 19 -16.84 14.23 1.30
CA TRP A 19 -15.44 14.06 1.66
C TRP A 19 -15.26 13.95 3.18
N VAL A 20 -16.01 14.74 3.96
CA VAL A 20 -15.96 14.66 5.44
C VAL A 20 -16.35 13.26 5.92
N ARG A 21 -17.41 12.67 5.33
CA ARG A 21 -17.86 11.30 5.61
C ARG A 21 -16.75 10.28 5.34
N HIS A 22 -16.19 10.31 4.13
CA HIS A 22 -15.08 9.42 3.74
C HIS A 22 -13.85 9.57 4.64
N ARG A 23 -13.42 10.82 4.89
CA ARG A 23 -12.23 11.12 5.68
C ARG A 23 -12.40 10.76 7.16
N SER A 24 -13.59 10.94 7.72
CA SER A 24 -13.90 10.62 9.12
C SER A 24 -13.61 9.16 9.44
N ILE A 25 -14.08 8.25 8.57
CA ILE A 25 -13.88 6.82 8.72
C ILE A 25 -12.41 6.46 8.46
N ALA A 26 -11.82 6.98 7.39
CA ALA A 26 -10.43 6.74 7.02
C ALA A 26 -9.43 7.12 8.12
N ARG A 27 -9.62 8.29 8.75
CA ARG A 27 -8.70 8.84 9.76
C ARG A 27 -8.50 7.89 10.94
N LYS A 28 -9.53 7.11 11.32
CA LYS A 28 -9.46 6.13 12.42
C LYS A 28 -8.43 5.03 12.16
N SER A 29 -8.09 4.78 10.89
CA SER A 29 -7.05 3.85 10.49
C SER A 29 -5.64 4.50 10.48
N PHE A 30 -5.47 5.82 10.44
CA PHE A 30 -4.14 6.44 10.39
C PHE A 30 -3.64 6.97 11.75
N GLY A 31 -3.85 6.21 12.82
CA GLY A 31 -3.42 6.57 14.18
C GLY A 31 -2.07 5.95 14.61
N ASP A 32 -1.56 6.37 15.77
CA ASP A 32 -0.23 6.00 16.27
C ASP A 32 0.05 4.50 16.31
N ARG A 33 -0.94 3.70 16.70
CA ARG A 33 -0.81 2.23 16.72
C ARG A 33 -0.56 1.64 15.33
N ASN A 34 -1.16 2.21 14.29
CA ASN A 34 -0.93 1.76 12.92
C ASN A 34 0.41 2.24 12.38
N ASN A 35 0.85 3.44 12.77
CA ASN A 35 2.19 3.91 12.43
C ASN A 35 3.27 3.03 13.07
N ALA A 36 3.06 2.54 14.30
CA ALA A 36 3.95 1.56 14.93
C ALA A 36 4.01 0.24 14.15
N LEU A 37 2.87 -0.25 13.65
CA LEU A 37 2.82 -1.44 12.78
C LEU A 37 3.53 -1.20 11.44
N VAL A 38 3.29 -0.04 10.81
CA VAL A 38 3.98 0.37 9.57
C VAL A 38 5.49 0.38 9.81
N TRP A 39 5.95 0.91 10.94
CA TRP A 39 7.36 0.90 11.31
C TRP A 39 7.91 -0.54 11.41
N SER A 40 7.29 -1.40 12.22
CA SER A 40 7.78 -2.77 12.41
C SER A 40 7.80 -3.58 11.11
N GLU A 41 6.79 -3.40 10.25
CA GLU A 41 6.74 -4.05 8.94
C GLU A 41 7.76 -3.47 7.98
N THR A 42 8.01 -2.16 8.03
CA THR A 42 9.07 -1.51 7.23
C THR A 42 10.43 -2.08 7.57
N VAL A 43 10.79 -2.15 8.86
CA VAL A 43 12.07 -2.74 9.30
C VAL A 43 12.18 -4.18 8.81
N ARG A 44 11.18 -5.02 9.09
CA ARG A 44 11.17 -6.43 8.69
C ARG A 44 11.34 -6.60 7.18
N ILE A 45 10.63 -5.80 6.37
CA ILE A 45 10.69 -5.89 4.91
C ILE A 45 12.04 -5.43 4.38
N LEU A 46 12.61 -4.35 4.93
CA LEU A 46 13.93 -3.87 4.54
C LEU A 46 15.02 -4.88 4.90
N ASP A 47 14.97 -5.48 6.10
CA ASP A 47 15.90 -6.55 6.50
C ASP A 47 15.84 -7.73 5.53
N ASP A 48 14.63 -8.21 5.22
CA ASP A 48 14.42 -9.29 4.24
C ASP A 48 14.92 -8.90 2.83
N TRP A 49 14.75 -7.64 2.42
CA TRP A 49 15.10 -7.16 1.09
C TRP A 49 16.61 -7.00 0.89
N PHE A 50 17.31 -6.47 1.91
CA PHE A 50 18.74 -6.18 1.88
C PHE A 50 19.62 -7.34 2.38
N ALA A 51 19.09 -8.36 3.05
CA ALA A 51 19.86 -9.52 3.47
C ALA A 51 20.71 -10.18 2.34
N PRO A 52 20.22 -10.31 1.09
CA PRO A 52 21.05 -10.81 -0.01
C PRO A 52 22.19 -9.86 -0.41
N TRP A 53 22.03 -8.55 -0.19
CA TRP A 53 23.05 -7.55 -0.48
C TRP A 53 24.15 -7.60 0.58
N ASP A 54 23.79 -7.74 1.85
CA ASP A 54 24.73 -7.90 2.95
C ASP A 54 25.55 -9.20 2.83
N ALA A 55 24.95 -10.24 2.27
CA ALA A 55 25.61 -11.52 2.00
C ALA A 55 26.44 -11.54 0.71
N ALA A 56 26.36 -10.50 -0.13
CA ALA A 56 27.05 -10.47 -1.42
C ALA A 56 28.57 -10.25 -1.24
N ALA A 57 29.38 -11.11 -1.86
CA ALA A 57 30.85 -10.99 -1.80
C ALA A 57 31.41 -9.88 -2.70
N GLU A 58 30.64 -9.43 -3.70
CA GLU A 58 31.03 -8.41 -4.66
C GLU A 58 29.99 -7.28 -4.69
N PRO A 59 30.40 -6.06 -5.09
CA PRO A 59 29.48 -4.94 -5.27
C PRO A 59 28.36 -5.30 -6.25
N THR A 60 27.12 -5.07 -5.86
CA THR A 60 25.94 -5.29 -6.70
C THR A 60 25.44 -3.98 -7.29
N THR A 61 24.93 -4.04 -8.52
CA THR A 61 24.24 -2.93 -9.18
C THR A 61 22.80 -3.35 -9.45
N THR A 62 21.85 -2.48 -9.13
CA THR A 62 20.42 -2.74 -9.28
C THR A 62 19.68 -1.48 -9.77
N ASP A 63 18.46 -1.67 -10.23
CA ASP A 63 17.52 -0.57 -10.42
C ASP A 63 16.81 -0.27 -9.10
N VAL A 64 17.31 0.73 -8.39
CA VAL A 64 16.78 1.18 -7.10
C VAL A 64 15.33 1.65 -7.22
N THR A 65 14.90 2.15 -8.37
CA THR A 65 13.51 2.59 -8.58
C THR A 65 12.57 1.40 -8.56
N ASP A 66 12.93 0.33 -9.27
CA ASP A 66 12.13 -0.90 -9.30
C ASP A 66 12.10 -1.56 -7.91
N ASP A 67 13.25 -1.63 -7.23
CA ASP A 67 13.34 -2.16 -5.86
C ASP A 67 12.45 -1.37 -4.89
N LEU A 68 12.52 -0.03 -4.92
CA LEU A 68 11.71 0.83 -4.04
C LEU A 68 10.21 0.72 -4.32
N ARG A 69 9.79 0.51 -5.58
CA ARG A 69 8.38 0.24 -5.91
C ARG A 69 7.92 -1.07 -5.25
N HIS A 70 8.71 -2.13 -5.34
CA HIS A 70 8.36 -3.40 -4.70
C HIS A 70 8.41 -3.34 -3.16
N ILE A 71 9.38 -2.63 -2.58
CA ILE A 71 9.49 -2.42 -1.13
C ILE A 71 8.27 -1.65 -0.61
N THR A 72 7.99 -0.49 -1.18
CA THR A 72 6.88 0.36 -0.71
C THR A 72 5.53 -0.30 -0.90
N LEU A 73 5.34 -1.09 -1.98
CA LEU A 73 4.17 -1.92 -2.14
C LEU A 73 4.07 -2.99 -1.05
N SER A 74 5.17 -3.71 -0.78
CA SER A 74 5.21 -4.74 0.27
C SER A 74 4.85 -4.14 1.64
N ILE A 75 5.32 -2.93 1.94
CA ILE A 75 5.04 -2.23 3.20
C ILE A 75 3.55 -1.89 3.32
N ILE A 76 2.97 -1.19 2.34
CA ILE A 76 1.56 -0.82 2.42
C ILE A 76 0.67 -2.07 2.43
N ALA A 77 1.06 -3.12 1.73
CA ALA A 77 0.29 -4.34 1.69
C ALA A 77 0.39 -5.16 2.99
N SER A 78 1.57 -5.23 3.62
CA SER A 78 1.75 -5.92 4.89
C SER A 78 1.13 -5.15 6.04
N ALA A 79 1.54 -3.90 6.26
CA ALA A 79 1.04 -3.08 7.36
C ALA A 79 -0.41 -2.62 7.15
N GLY A 80 -0.78 -2.35 5.90
CA GLY A 80 -2.10 -1.86 5.57
C GLY A 80 -3.17 -2.96 5.50
N PHE A 81 -2.81 -4.16 5.04
CA PHE A 81 -3.81 -5.17 4.67
C PHE A 81 -3.50 -6.56 5.23
N GLY A 82 -2.46 -6.68 6.07
CA GLY A 82 -2.05 -7.97 6.64
C GLY A 82 -1.55 -8.95 5.59
N LEU A 83 -1.27 -8.48 4.36
CA LEU A 83 -0.85 -9.32 3.25
C LEU A 83 0.67 -9.47 3.28
N LYS A 84 1.15 -10.69 3.56
CA LYS A 84 2.58 -11.00 3.51
C LYS A 84 3.04 -11.18 2.07
N PHE A 85 3.33 -10.08 1.38
CA PHE A 85 4.03 -10.13 0.10
C PHE A 85 5.50 -10.41 0.33
N ARG A 86 5.90 -11.67 0.12
CA ARG A 86 7.31 -12.02 -0.01
C ARG A 86 7.70 -11.92 -1.48
N ARG A 87 8.93 -11.45 -1.76
CA ARG A 87 9.52 -11.37 -3.10
C ARG A 87 9.26 -12.63 -3.97
N GLU A 88 9.28 -13.81 -3.35
CA GLU A 88 9.01 -15.11 -4.00
C GLU A 88 7.54 -15.39 -4.34
N ASN A 89 6.58 -14.88 -3.55
CA ASN A 89 5.15 -15.20 -3.67
C ASN A 89 4.34 -14.08 -4.35
N GLN A 90 4.98 -12.98 -4.75
CA GLN A 90 4.33 -11.89 -5.47
C GLN A 90 3.80 -12.31 -6.85
N GLY A 91 4.24 -13.46 -7.39
CA GLY A 91 3.87 -13.92 -8.73
C GLY A 91 2.72 -14.92 -8.81
N GLU A 92 2.33 -15.61 -7.72
CA GLU A 92 1.33 -16.68 -7.82
C GLU A 92 -0.11 -16.18 -7.62
N PRO A 93 -1.03 -16.46 -8.57
CA PRO A 93 -2.44 -16.16 -8.40
C PRO A 93 -3.07 -16.98 -7.28
N ALA A 94 -3.97 -16.36 -6.52
CA ALA A 94 -4.79 -17.10 -5.57
C ALA A 94 -5.76 -18.04 -6.31
N ARG A 95 -6.29 -19.06 -5.62
CA ARG A 95 -7.21 -20.03 -6.24
C ARG A 95 -8.43 -19.32 -6.87
N GLY A 96 -8.61 -19.48 -8.18
CA GLY A 96 -9.72 -18.85 -8.92
C GLY A 96 -9.43 -17.44 -9.43
N PHE A 97 -8.19 -16.98 -9.31
CA PHE A 97 -7.65 -15.77 -9.93
C PHE A 97 -6.68 -16.14 -11.04
N THR A 98 -6.50 -15.25 -12.01
CA THR A 98 -5.57 -15.45 -13.12
C THR A 98 -4.33 -14.57 -13.01
N MET A 99 -4.40 -13.52 -12.20
CA MET A 99 -3.30 -12.63 -11.84
C MET A 99 -3.07 -12.73 -10.33
N SER A 100 -1.83 -12.58 -9.88
CA SER A 100 -1.59 -12.37 -8.45
C SER A 100 -2.18 -11.03 -8.02
N PHE A 101 -2.40 -10.83 -6.71
CA PHE A 101 -2.84 -9.53 -6.21
C PHE A 101 -1.88 -8.40 -6.62
N GLY A 102 -0.57 -8.63 -6.49
CA GLY A 102 0.46 -7.67 -6.88
C GLY A 102 0.40 -7.36 -8.37
N GLU A 103 0.31 -8.38 -9.22
CA GLU A 103 0.20 -8.20 -10.68
C GLU A 103 -1.08 -7.45 -11.07
N ALA A 104 -2.21 -7.80 -10.46
CA ALA A 104 -3.49 -7.12 -10.68
C ALA A 104 -3.41 -5.65 -10.25
N LEU A 105 -2.79 -5.37 -9.11
CA LEU A 105 -2.60 -4.02 -8.59
C LEU A 105 -1.66 -3.20 -9.49
N PHE A 106 -0.44 -3.68 -9.77
CA PHE A 106 0.51 -2.99 -10.64
C PHE A 106 -0.09 -2.73 -12.02
N THR A 107 -0.72 -3.74 -12.62
CA THR A 107 -1.35 -3.57 -13.94
C THR A 107 -2.50 -2.56 -13.89
N ALA A 108 -3.30 -2.54 -12.82
CA ALA A 108 -4.37 -1.55 -12.68
C ALA A 108 -3.80 -0.12 -12.57
N ILE A 109 -2.72 0.07 -11.82
CA ILE A 109 -2.03 1.35 -11.67
C ILE A 109 -1.43 1.81 -13.01
N GLU A 110 -0.62 0.97 -13.67
CA GLU A 110 0.03 1.32 -14.95
C GLU A 110 -0.98 1.58 -16.07
N SER A 111 -2.11 0.87 -16.05
CA SER A 111 -3.19 1.06 -17.02
C SER A 111 -4.22 2.11 -16.62
N MET A 112 -4.01 2.88 -15.54
CA MET A 112 -4.94 3.91 -15.07
C MET A 112 -5.27 4.95 -16.15
N PHE A 113 -4.26 5.48 -16.84
CA PHE A 113 -4.49 6.43 -17.92
C PHE A 113 -5.25 5.82 -19.09
N LEU A 114 -4.95 4.57 -19.43
CA LEU A 114 -5.69 3.82 -20.45
C LEU A 114 -7.16 3.64 -20.04
N ARG A 115 -7.42 3.33 -18.76
CA ARG A 115 -8.77 3.15 -18.20
C ARG A 115 -9.60 4.42 -18.22
N ILE A 116 -8.98 5.56 -17.95
CA ILE A 116 -9.65 6.87 -17.95
C ILE A 116 -9.90 7.37 -19.38
N ALA A 117 -8.91 7.21 -20.28
CA ALA A 117 -8.97 7.78 -21.62
C ALA A 117 -9.75 6.92 -22.62
N ALA A 118 -9.79 5.59 -22.46
CA ALA A 118 -10.43 4.70 -23.42
C ALA A 118 -11.97 4.76 -23.32
N PRO A 119 -12.69 5.09 -24.43
CA PRO A 119 -14.14 4.99 -24.47
C PRO A 119 -14.65 3.58 -24.14
N ARG A 120 -15.76 3.50 -23.38
CA ARG A 120 -16.31 2.22 -22.88
C ARG A 120 -16.57 1.18 -23.98
N PHE A 121 -16.94 1.60 -25.19
CA PHE A 121 -17.21 0.69 -26.30
C PHE A 121 -15.94 -0.05 -26.79
N LEU A 122 -14.74 0.51 -26.58
CA LEU A 122 -13.49 -0.15 -26.98
C LEU A 122 -13.21 -1.41 -26.16
N TYR A 123 -13.74 -1.51 -24.93
CA TYR A 123 -13.60 -2.70 -24.10
C TYR A 123 -14.39 -3.91 -24.64
N ALA A 124 -15.33 -3.71 -25.56
CA ALA A 124 -15.99 -4.80 -26.28
C ALA A 124 -15.12 -5.37 -27.42
N LEU A 125 -14.10 -4.64 -27.87
CA LEU A 125 -13.20 -5.07 -28.94
C LEU A 125 -12.12 -6.02 -28.39
N PRO A 126 -11.57 -6.93 -29.21
CA PRO A 126 -10.56 -7.89 -28.79
C PRO A 126 -9.14 -7.28 -28.66
N ILE A 127 -9.01 -6.08 -28.08
CA ILE A 127 -7.74 -5.39 -27.91
C ILE A 127 -7.04 -5.95 -26.65
N PRO A 128 -5.85 -6.58 -26.78
CA PRO A 128 -5.19 -7.26 -25.66
C PRO A 128 -4.91 -6.34 -24.46
N ALA A 129 -4.43 -5.12 -24.69
CA ALA A 129 -4.14 -4.15 -23.63
C ALA A 129 -5.40 -3.75 -22.83
N LEU A 130 -6.53 -3.52 -23.50
CA LEU A 130 -7.80 -3.19 -22.83
C LEU A 130 -8.36 -4.39 -22.07
N ARG A 131 -8.22 -5.60 -22.60
CA ARG A 131 -8.61 -6.83 -21.90
C ARG A 131 -7.77 -7.09 -20.66
N ARG A 132 -6.45 -6.89 -20.76
CA ARG A 132 -5.53 -7.01 -19.61
C ARG A 132 -5.85 -5.98 -18.54
N CYS A 133 -6.07 -4.72 -18.94
CA CYS A 133 -6.53 -3.65 -18.07
C CYS A 133 -7.84 -4.03 -17.36
N ASP A 134 -8.89 -4.39 -18.11
CA ASP A 134 -10.20 -4.70 -17.53
C ASP A 134 -10.16 -5.92 -16.59
N ARG A 135 -9.34 -6.92 -16.92
CA ARG A 135 -9.07 -8.08 -16.06
C ARG A 135 -8.38 -7.66 -14.76
N ALA A 136 -7.33 -6.86 -14.83
CA ALA A 136 -6.61 -6.38 -13.64
C ALA A 136 -7.55 -5.65 -12.67
N TYR A 137 -8.38 -4.74 -13.18
CA TYR A 137 -9.40 -4.05 -12.37
C TYR A 137 -10.43 -5.02 -11.78
N SER A 138 -10.91 -5.99 -12.57
CA SER A 138 -11.91 -6.96 -12.12
C SER A 138 -11.37 -7.93 -11.06
N GLU A 139 -10.13 -8.40 -11.22
CA GLU A 139 -9.50 -9.29 -10.24
C GLU A 139 -9.11 -8.56 -8.97
N LEU A 140 -8.61 -7.33 -9.09
CA LEU A 140 -8.32 -6.49 -7.93
C LEU A 140 -9.59 -6.18 -7.13
N GLU A 141 -10.71 -5.86 -7.80
CA GLU A 141 -12.01 -5.68 -7.13
C GLU A 141 -12.42 -6.96 -6.38
N ARG A 142 -12.27 -8.13 -7.00
CA ARG A 142 -12.56 -9.44 -6.37
C ARG A 142 -11.68 -9.71 -5.16
N TYR A 143 -10.39 -9.42 -5.25
CA TYR A 143 -9.45 -9.55 -4.13
C TYR A 143 -9.87 -8.67 -2.96
N ILE A 144 -10.14 -7.38 -3.21
CA ILE A 144 -10.54 -6.44 -2.16
C ILE A 144 -11.87 -6.86 -1.53
N ARG A 145 -12.83 -7.34 -2.32
CA ARG A 145 -14.09 -7.89 -1.79
C ARG A 145 -13.85 -9.09 -0.88
N GLN A 146 -13.01 -10.04 -1.31
CA GLN A 146 -12.67 -11.20 -0.49
C GLN A 146 -12.02 -10.79 0.84
N MET A 147 -11.04 -9.89 0.78
CA MET A 147 -10.41 -9.35 2.00
C MET A 147 -11.43 -8.68 2.92
N THR A 148 -12.38 -7.93 2.35
CA THR A 148 -13.41 -7.20 3.13
C THR A 148 -14.29 -8.18 3.88
N THR A 149 -14.72 -9.26 3.21
CA THR A 149 -15.48 -10.34 3.84
C THR A 149 -14.67 -11.02 4.95
N GLU A 150 -13.41 -11.39 4.69
CA GLU A 150 -12.55 -12.04 5.68
C GLU A 150 -12.30 -11.14 6.91
N ALA A 151 -12.14 -9.82 6.72
CA ALA A 151 -12.00 -8.87 7.81
C ALA A 151 -13.28 -8.74 8.66
N ARG A 152 -14.46 -8.82 8.04
CA ARG A 152 -15.76 -8.84 8.74
C ARG A 152 -15.97 -10.13 9.55
N GLU A 153 -15.46 -11.25 9.08
CA GLU A 153 -15.61 -12.55 9.77
C GLU A 153 -14.66 -12.70 10.97
N LYS A 154 -13.47 -12.09 10.93
CA LYS A 154 -12.44 -12.23 11.98
C LYS A 154 -12.60 -11.27 13.17
N VAL A 155 -13.78 -10.71 13.42
CA VAL A 155 -14.00 -9.66 14.45
C VAL A 155 -13.55 -10.10 15.87
N GLU A 156 -13.45 -11.40 16.15
CA GLU A 156 -12.94 -11.91 17.43
C GLU A 156 -11.48 -12.39 17.33
N GLY A 157 -10.55 -11.62 17.93
CA GLY A 157 -9.26 -12.13 18.44
C GLY A 157 -8.05 -12.03 17.50
N GLY A 158 -7.26 -10.96 17.62
CA GLY A 158 -5.90 -10.89 17.09
C GLY A 158 -5.30 -9.47 17.17
N GLU A 159 -4.12 -9.30 17.76
CA GLU A 159 -3.52 -8.01 18.13
C GLU A 159 -2.86 -7.20 17.00
N ALA A 160 -2.71 -7.75 15.80
CA ALA A 160 -2.17 -7.03 14.64
C ALA A 160 -3.33 -6.57 13.73
N ALA A 161 -4.03 -5.51 14.13
CA ALA A 161 -5.10 -4.93 13.33
C ALA A 161 -4.48 -4.11 12.18
N ASP A 162 -4.43 -4.71 10.99
CA ASP A 162 -4.08 -4.03 9.74
C ASP A 162 -5.00 -2.80 9.49
N LEU A 163 -4.48 -1.81 8.76
CA LEU A 163 -5.18 -0.55 8.41
C LEU A 163 -6.60 -0.80 7.87
N PHE A 164 -6.72 -1.85 7.09
CA PHE A 164 -7.92 -2.29 6.40
C PHE A 164 -9.01 -2.77 7.33
N ARG A 165 -8.70 -3.70 8.23
CA ARG A 165 -9.63 -4.22 9.22
C ARG A 165 -10.16 -3.10 10.09
N ARG A 166 -9.30 -2.16 10.51
CA ARG A 166 -9.72 -0.97 11.26
C ARG A 166 -10.64 -0.08 10.45
N LEU A 167 -10.44 0.03 9.14
CA LEU A 167 -11.32 0.80 8.27
C LEU A 167 -12.71 0.16 8.21
N VAL A 168 -12.77 -1.17 8.09
CA VAL A 168 -14.02 -1.95 8.13
C VAL A 168 -14.70 -1.79 9.50
N GLU A 169 -13.98 -2.04 10.59
CA GLU A 169 -14.49 -1.91 11.97
C GLU A 169 -14.98 -0.49 12.26
N ALA A 170 -14.22 0.53 11.84
CA ALA A 170 -14.59 1.94 11.99
C ALA A 170 -15.87 2.29 11.22
N ASN A 171 -16.08 1.67 10.07
CA ASN A 171 -17.30 1.81 9.27
C ASN A 171 -18.49 1.11 9.93
N GLU A 172 -18.31 -0.12 10.40
CA GLU A 172 -19.37 -0.91 11.04
C GLU A 172 -19.77 -0.36 12.44
N ALA A 173 -18.83 0.27 13.14
CA ALA A 173 -19.05 0.93 14.42
C ALA A 173 -19.82 2.26 14.29
N GLU A 174 -19.99 2.80 13.09
CA GLU A 174 -20.71 4.05 12.89
C GLU A 174 -22.22 3.82 13.11
N GLY A 175 -22.81 4.54 14.06
CA GLY A 175 -24.19 4.29 14.49
C GLY A 175 -25.22 4.77 13.48
N GLU A 176 -24.89 5.80 12.70
CA GLU A 176 -25.77 6.39 11.71
C GLU A 176 -25.54 5.77 10.33
N ALA A 177 -26.58 5.15 9.77
CA ALA A 177 -26.48 4.49 8.45
C ALA A 177 -26.10 5.46 7.32
N SER A 178 -26.44 6.75 7.45
CA SER A 178 -26.08 7.81 6.49
C SER A 178 -24.58 8.14 6.51
N ALA A 179 -23.90 7.91 7.64
CA ALA A 179 -22.48 8.20 7.83
C ALA A 179 -21.58 7.02 7.44
N ARG A 180 -22.14 5.81 7.32
CA ARG A 180 -21.43 4.61 6.84
C ARG A 180 -21.09 4.70 5.36
N LEU A 181 -19.92 4.21 4.99
CA LEU A 181 -19.55 3.88 3.61
C LEU A 181 -20.26 2.60 3.17
N THR A 182 -20.75 2.62 1.93
CA THR A 182 -21.19 1.41 1.24
C THR A 182 -20.00 0.50 0.92
N ASP A 183 -20.25 -0.78 0.65
CA ASP A 183 -19.20 -1.73 0.27
C ASP A 183 -18.40 -1.23 -0.95
N ASP A 184 -19.07 -0.67 -1.95
CA ASP A 184 -18.42 -0.16 -3.16
C ASP A 184 -17.57 1.10 -2.87
N GLU A 185 -18.01 1.97 -1.96
CA GLU A 185 -17.21 3.11 -1.49
C GLU A 185 -16.00 2.64 -0.69
N LEU A 186 -16.18 1.66 0.19
CA LEU A 186 -15.10 1.08 0.98
C LEU A 186 -14.02 0.52 0.06
N ILE A 187 -14.40 -0.34 -0.89
CA ILE A 187 -13.50 -0.92 -1.91
C ILE A 187 -12.78 0.17 -2.71
N SER A 188 -13.49 1.24 -3.08
CA SER A 188 -12.91 2.35 -3.84
C SER A 188 -11.88 3.15 -3.03
N ASN A 189 -12.12 3.36 -1.73
CA ASN A 189 -11.14 3.97 -0.84
C ASN A 189 -9.90 3.07 -0.67
N ILE A 190 -10.11 1.77 -0.47
CA ILE A 190 -9.04 0.77 -0.30
C ILE A 190 -8.09 0.77 -1.49
N TYR A 191 -8.64 0.72 -2.70
CA TYR A 191 -7.83 0.81 -3.91
C TYR A 191 -7.02 2.09 -3.98
N VAL A 192 -7.63 3.23 -3.64
CA VAL A 192 -6.93 4.52 -3.61
C VAL A 192 -5.79 4.53 -2.61
N TYR A 193 -5.91 3.85 -1.46
CA TYR A 193 -4.82 3.75 -0.50
C TYR A 193 -3.65 2.93 -1.02
N PHE A 194 -3.90 1.83 -1.73
CA PHE A 194 -2.84 1.08 -2.42
C PHE A 194 -2.16 1.91 -3.50
N LEU A 195 -2.93 2.63 -4.33
CA LEU A 195 -2.41 3.49 -5.39
C LEU A 195 -1.56 4.64 -4.82
N ALA A 196 -2.10 5.39 -3.86
CA ALA A 196 -1.50 6.62 -3.39
C ALA A 196 -0.22 6.39 -2.56
N GLY A 197 -0.17 5.31 -1.77
CA GLY A 197 0.91 5.08 -0.79
C GLY A 197 2.21 4.53 -1.37
N HIS A 198 2.13 3.78 -2.48
CA HIS A 198 3.28 3.05 -3.02
C HIS A 198 4.10 3.89 -4.02
N GLU A 199 3.50 4.35 -5.13
CA GLU A 199 4.29 4.96 -6.21
C GLU A 199 4.91 6.30 -5.80
N THR A 200 4.18 7.14 -5.06
CA THR A 200 4.69 8.45 -4.65
C THR A 200 5.88 8.34 -3.71
N SER A 201 5.80 7.44 -2.72
CA SER A 201 6.87 7.15 -1.77
C SER A 201 8.10 6.56 -2.47
N ALA A 202 7.90 5.61 -3.39
CA ALA A 202 8.99 5.00 -4.15
C ALA A 202 9.78 6.06 -4.93
N HIS A 203 9.08 6.91 -5.70
CA HIS A 203 9.75 7.96 -6.48
C HIS A 203 10.42 9.02 -5.58
N ALA A 204 9.79 9.41 -4.47
CA ALA A 204 10.41 10.33 -3.52
C ALA A 204 11.72 9.77 -2.96
N LEU A 205 11.76 8.49 -2.59
CA LEU A 205 12.96 7.80 -2.14
C LEU A 205 14.00 7.65 -3.27
N THR A 206 13.58 7.33 -4.50
CA THR A 206 14.47 7.28 -5.67
C THR A 206 15.18 8.62 -5.87
N PHE A 207 14.43 9.73 -5.87
CA PHE A 207 15.02 11.06 -5.99
C PHE A 207 15.93 11.39 -4.81
N ALA A 208 15.54 11.05 -3.58
CA ALA A 208 16.36 11.26 -2.39
C ALA A 208 17.70 10.52 -2.52
N LEU A 209 17.69 9.23 -2.89
CA LEU A 209 18.90 8.43 -3.07
C LEU A 209 19.78 8.96 -4.21
N ALA A 210 19.17 9.38 -5.33
CA ALA A 210 19.90 10.00 -6.42
C ALA A 210 20.59 11.31 -5.98
N LEU A 211 19.91 12.16 -5.20
CA LEU A 211 20.49 13.38 -4.66
C LEU A 211 21.60 13.08 -3.65
N LEU A 212 21.43 12.11 -2.76
CA LEU A 212 22.48 11.72 -1.81
C LEU A 212 23.74 11.24 -2.53
N ALA A 213 23.59 10.44 -3.60
CA ALA A 213 24.72 9.99 -4.41
C ALA A 213 25.46 11.15 -5.12
N LEU A 214 24.74 12.23 -5.46
CA LEU A 214 25.32 13.44 -6.06
C LEU A 214 25.91 14.43 -5.03
N HIS A 215 25.56 14.29 -3.76
CA HIS A 215 25.94 15.18 -2.66
C HIS A 215 26.54 14.38 -1.47
N PRO A 216 27.77 13.86 -1.59
CA PRO A 216 28.39 13.00 -0.58
C PRO A 216 28.48 13.64 0.81
N GLU A 217 28.62 14.97 0.89
CA GLU A 217 28.62 15.72 2.14
C GLU A 217 27.28 15.69 2.89
N VAL A 218 26.17 15.55 2.15
CA VAL A 218 24.83 15.39 2.73
C VAL A 218 24.61 13.93 3.10
N GLN A 219 25.08 13.00 2.25
CA GLN A 219 25.04 11.57 2.54
C GLN A 219 25.76 11.22 3.85
N GLU A 220 26.97 11.77 4.07
CA GLU A 220 27.73 11.52 5.30
C GLU A 220 26.98 12.04 6.53
N LYS A 221 26.43 13.26 6.48
CA LYS A 221 25.64 13.82 7.58
C LYS A 221 24.41 12.98 7.91
N LEU A 222 23.71 12.50 6.88
CA LEU A 222 22.56 11.62 7.05
C LEU A 222 22.99 10.29 7.69
N HIS A 223 24.10 9.73 7.25
CA HIS A 223 24.65 8.49 7.80
C HIS A 223 25.08 8.66 9.27
N GLU A 224 25.76 9.75 9.62
CA GLU A 224 26.13 10.08 11.00
C GLU A 224 24.88 10.21 11.90
N GLU A 225 23.85 10.91 11.43
CA GLU A 225 22.59 11.05 12.17
C GLU A 225 21.87 9.71 12.32
N ALA A 226 21.79 8.92 11.24
CA ALA A 226 21.22 7.59 11.27
C ALA A 226 21.98 6.68 12.24
N ALA A 227 23.31 6.65 12.21
CA ALA A 227 24.11 5.85 13.12
C ALA A 227 23.96 6.27 14.60
N ARG A 228 23.66 7.54 14.86
CA ARG A 228 23.41 8.07 16.21
C ARG A 228 22.02 7.68 16.75
N VAL A 229 21.00 7.65 15.89
CA VAL A 229 19.59 7.48 16.28
C VAL A 229 19.08 6.05 16.05
N TRP A 230 19.56 5.38 15.01
CA TRP A 230 19.23 4.00 14.72
C TRP A 230 19.68 3.14 15.91
N PRO A 231 18.81 2.27 16.43
CA PRO A 231 19.05 1.68 17.73
C PRO A 231 20.38 0.90 17.73
N VAL A 232 21.12 1.05 18.83
CA VAL A 232 22.15 0.11 19.29
C VAL A 232 21.44 -1.24 19.49
N LEU A 233 21.24 -1.99 18.41
CA LEU A 233 20.52 -3.26 18.38
C LEU A 233 21.43 -4.40 18.82
N ASP A 234 21.83 -4.39 20.10
CA ASP A 234 22.13 -5.63 20.83
C ASP A 234 20.80 -6.26 21.29
N GLY A 235 19.94 -6.61 20.32
CA GLY A 235 18.76 -7.47 20.55
C GLY A 235 17.57 -6.88 21.33
N ALA A 236 17.44 -5.55 21.47
CA ALA A 236 16.27 -4.94 22.12
C ALA A 236 15.19 -4.50 21.11
N GLU A 237 13.93 -4.89 21.36
CA GLU A 237 12.76 -4.48 20.59
C GLU A 237 12.57 -2.94 20.55
N TRP A 238 12.17 -2.44 19.38
CA TRP A 238 11.83 -1.03 19.15
C TRP A 238 10.69 -0.57 20.07
N ARG A 239 10.84 0.60 20.71
CA ARG A 239 9.78 1.29 21.46
C ARG A 239 9.55 2.68 20.88
N SER A 240 8.30 3.06 20.68
CA SER A 240 7.91 4.39 20.18
C SER A 240 8.37 5.55 21.09
N SER A 241 8.75 5.27 22.34
CA SER A 241 9.31 6.24 23.28
C SER A 241 10.74 6.67 22.97
N THR A 242 11.44 6.02 22.04
CA THR A 242 12.85 6.33 21.73
C THR A 242 13.01 7.59 20.85
N ILE A 243 11.90 8.11 20.29
CA ILE A 243 11.87 9.35 19.48
C ILE A 243 11.20 10.49 20.28
N SER A 244 11.48 10.60 21.58
CA SER A 244 10.89 11.67 22.41
C SER A 244 11.57 13.04 22.25
N ASP A 245 12.69 13.12 21.54
CA ASP A 245 13.58 14.28 21.58
C ASP A 245 13.67 15.03 20.23
N PHE A 246 12.58 15.02 19.44
CA PHE A 246 12.36 15.93 18.32
C PHE A 246 11.17 16.85 18.57
#